data_AF-A0A925B9N7-F1
#
_entry.id   AF-A0A925B9N7-F1
#
_cell.length_a   1.000
_cell.length_b   1.000
_cell.length_c   1.000
_cell.angle_alpha   90.00
_cell.angle_beta   90.00
_cell.angle_gamma   90.00
#
_symmetry.space_group_name_H-M   'P 1'
#
loop_
_entity.id
_entity.type
_entity.pdbx_description
1 polymer ?
#
loop_
_entity_poly.entity_id
_entity_poly.type
_entity_poly.pdbx_seq_one_letter_code
_entity_poly.pdbx_strand_id
1 'polypeptide(L)'
;MTIKTFGIGCGTAALGLLVFLGYRVANPWESFPFRGYEVRRHRLTERVQVKVGDEWQPALNNDPYAPAVPEADLRRVKLTDVAFGPRGYFCGKAVVSGNKPVTGRLAFLINVADIKSGKRRVIESERALRCNVSFQPGAPQTFVVHTDMTLPTMEEKYRVELVPVR
;
A
#
# COMPACT_ATOMS: atom_id res chain seq x y z
N MET A 1 39.50 -7.26 -32.63
CA MET A 1 38.36 -7.96 -31.99
C MET A 1 37.62 -8.74 -33.07
N THR A 2 37.63 -10.06 -33.01
CA THR A 2 37.08 -10.95 -34.06
C THR A 2 35.59 -11.19 -33.83
N ILE A 3 34.83 -11.37 -34.92
CA ILE A 3 33.38 -11.65 -34.94
C ILE A 3 32.96 -12.78 -33.97
N LYS A 4 33.86 -13.74 -33.73
CA LYS A 4 33.67 -14.88 -32.82
C LYS A 4 33.53 -14.46 -31.34
N THR A 5 34.32 -13.50 -30.88
CA THR A 5 34.23 -12.96 -29.50
C THR A 5 32.95 -12.17 -29.26
N PHE A 6 32.45 -11.45 -30.27
CA PHE A 6 31.19 -10.71 -30.19
C PHE A 6 29.98 -11.65 -30.13
N GLY A 7 29.96 -12.72 -30.94
CA GLY A 7 28.89 -13.72 -30.92
C GLY A 7 28.74 -14.47 -29.60
N ILE A 8 29.86 -14.80 -28.93
CA ILE A 8 29.85 -15.44 -27.60
C ILE A 8 29.34 -14.47 -26.53
N GLY A 9 29.72 -13.19 -26.61
CA GLY A 9 29.20 -12.14 -25.72
C GLY A 9 27.69 -11.94 -25.86
N CYS A 10 27.17 -11.89 -27.09
CA CYS A 10 25.73 -11.78 -27.33
C CYS A 10 24.97 -13.04 -26.89
N GLY A 11 25.52 -14.24 -27.12
CA GLY A 11 24.89 -15.51 -26.72
C GLY A 11 24.78 -15.67 -25.20
N THR A 12 25.82 -15.30 -24.45
CA THR A 12 25.81 -15.34 -22.97
C THR A 12 24.87 -14.29 -22.38
N ALA A 13 24.81 -13.09 -22.94
CA ALA A 13 23.86 -12.07 -22.54
C ALA A 13 22.39 -12.49 -22.80
N ALA A 14 22.12 -13.10 -23.96
CA ALA A 14 20.78 -13.60 -24.29
C ALA A 14 20.35 -14.75 -23.35
N LEU A 15 21.24 -15.69 -23.05
CA LEU A 15 20.96 -16.77 -22.10
C LEU A 15 20.72 -16.22 -20.69
N GLY A 16 21.55 -15.28 -20.24
CA GLY A 16 21.38 -14.60 -18.95
C GLY A 16 20.05 -13.86 -18.84
N LEU A 17 19.63 -13.19 -19.90
CA LEU A 17 18.32 -12.52 -19.98
C LEU A 17 17.17 -13.53 -19.90
N LEU A 18 17.23 -14.65 -20.63
CA LEU A 18 16.19 -15.69 -20.60
C LEU A 18 16.08 -16.35 -19.22
N VAL A 19 17.21 -16.64 -18.56
CA VAL A 19 17.22 -17.19 -17.20
C VAL A 19 16.62 -16.19 -16.21
N PHE A 20 16.99 -14.91 -16.31
CA PHE A 20 16.43 -13.86 -15.47
C PHE A 20 14.91 -13.69 -15.65
N LEU A 21 14.44 -13.67 -16.90
CA LEU A 21 13.02 -13.60 -17.22
C LEU A 21 12.28 -14.86 -16.73
N GLY A 22 12.85 -16.04 -16.97
CA GLY A 22 12.31 -17.32 -16.47
C GLY A 22 12.16 -17.32 -14.95
N TYR A 23 13.17 -16.85 -14.21
CA TYR A 23 13.10 -16.69 -12.76
C TYR A 23 12.01 -15.70 -12.32
N ARG A 24 11.86 -14.57 -13.03
CA ARG A 24 10.84 -13.55 -12.76
C ARG A 24 9.42 -14.07 -12.98
N VAL A 25 9.23 -14.96 -13.95
CA VAL A 25 7.94 -15.62 -14.25
C VAL A 25 7.66 -16.73 -13.23
N ALA A 26 8.66 -17.53 -12.86
CA ALA A 26 8.52 -18.61 -11.87
C ALA A 26 8.30 -18.08 -10.44
N ASN A 27 8.86 -16.91 -10.12
CA ASN A 27 8.67 -16.22 -8.84
C ASN A 27 8.01 -14.85 -9.08
N PRO A 28 6.71 -14.83 -9.41
CA PRO A 28 6.02 -13.62 -9.82
C PRO A 28 5.77 -12.68 -8.65
N TRP A 29 5.86 -13.15 -7.41
CA TRP A 29 5.62 -12.36 -6.20
C TRP A 29 6.93 -11.95 -5.52
N GLU A 30 7.01 -10.68 -5.14
CA GLU A 30 8.08 -10.14 -4.32
C GLU A 30 7.49 -9.73 -2.96
N SER A 31 8.00 -10.29 -1.87
CA SER A 31 7.52 -10.01 -0.50
C SER A 31 8.36 -8.93 0.19
N PHE A 32 7.69 -8.07 0.97
CA PHE A 32 8.25 -6.96 1.73
C PHE A 32 7.66 -6.97 3.15
N PRO A 33 8.34 -7.60 4.12
CA PRO A 33 7.93 -7.50 5.51
C PRO A 33 8.30 -6.12 6.07
N PHE A 34 7.38 -5.48 6.81
CA PHE A 34 7.69 -4.25 7.56
C PHE A 34 6.74 -4.06 8.74
N ARG A 35 7.27 -3.67 9.90
CA ARG A 35 6.51 -3.36 11.14
C ARG A 35 5.39 -4.35 11.48
N GLY A 36 5.64 -5.66 11.28
CA GLY A 36 4.67 -6.73 11.57
C GLY A 36 3.68 -7.03 10.43
N TYR A 37 3.75 -6.32 9.32
CA TYR A 37 3.00 -6.62 8.10
C TYR A 37 3.86 -7.43 7.13
N GLU A 38 3.26 -8.42 6.47
CA GLU A 38 3.85 -9.10 5.31
C GLU A 38 3.06 -8.66 4.07
N VAL A 39 3.68 -7.85 3.21
CA VAL A 39 3.08 -7.38 1.95
C VAL A 39 3.79 -8.06 0.79
N ARG A 40 3.08 -8.36 -0.29
CA ARG A 40 3.69 -8.83 -1.53
C ARG A 40 3.16 -8.07 -2.74
N ARG A 41 4.02 -7.88 -3.75
CA ARG A 41 3.66 -7.30 -5.05
C ARG A 41 3.93 -8.30 -6.16
N HIS A 42 2.98 -8.44 -7.06
CA HIS A 42 3.19 -9.17 -8.29
C HIS A 42 4.05 -8.34 -9.24
N ARG A 43 5.18 -8.89 -9.69
CA ARG A 43 6.19 -8.18 -10.49
C ARG A 43 5.67 -7.73 -11.86
N LEU A 44 4.79 -8.52 -12.47
CA LEU A 44 4.21 -8.22 -13.80
C LEU A 44 2.89 -7.42 -13.76
N THR A 45 1.97 -7.76 -12.86
CA THR A 45 0.63 -7.14 -12.80
C THR A 45 0.52 -6.03 -11.78
N GLU A 46 1.58 -5.81 -11.00
CA GLU A 46 1.66 -4.83 -9.90
C GLU A 46 0.61 -5.01 -8.80
N ARG A 47 -0.16 -6.10 -8.83
CA ARG A 47 -1.13 -6.45 -7.79
C ARG A 47 -0.42 -6.52 -6.44
N VAL A 48 -0.96 -5.80 -5.46
CA VAL A 48 -0.44 -5.74 -4.10
C VAL A 48 -1.37 -6.54 -3.19
N GLN A 49 -0.80 -7.28 -2.25
CA GLN A 49 -1.54 -8.04 -1.25
C GLN A 49 -0.88 -7.93 0.12
N VAL A 50 -1.67 -8.03 1.19
CA VAL A 50 -1.19 -8.12 2.57
C VAL A 50 -1.63 -9.44 3.18
N LYS A 51 -0.77 -10.04 3.99
CA LYS A 51 -1.06 -11.27 4.68
C LYS A 51 -1.92 -11.02 5.92
N VAL A 52 -2.98 -11.82 6.06
CA VAL A 52 -3.91 -11.79 7.20
C VAL A 52 -4.11 -13.25 7.65
N GLY A 53 -3.49 -13.62 8.77
CA GLY A 53 -3.38 -15.03 9.15
C GLY A 53 -2.61 -15.81 8.08
N ASP A 54 -3.25 -16.83 7.52
CA ASP A 54 -2.70 -17.66 6.45
C ASP A 54 -3.14 -17.21 5.04
N GLU A 55 -3.98 -16.17 4.95
CA GLU A 55 -4.56 -15.71 3.69
C GLU A 55 -3.89 -14.43 3.17
N TRP A 56 -3.88 -14.27 1.84
CA TRP A 56 -3.41 -13.06 1.18
C TRP A 56 -4.59 -12.25 0.67
N GLN A 57 -4.79 -11.07 1.28
CA GLN A 57 -5.87 -10.17 0.91
C GLN A 57 -5.38 -9.10 -0.07
N PRO A 58 -6.17 -8.75 -1.11
CA PRO A 58 -5.80 -7.72 -2.06
C PRO A 58 -5.71 -6.35 -1.39
N ALA A 59 -4.84 -5.50 -1.94
CA ALA A 59 -4.81 -4.10 -1.60
C ALA A 59 -6.16 -3.42 -1.87
N LEU A 60 -6.46 -2.40 -1.08
CA LEU A 60 -7.61 -1.55 -1.33
C LEU A 60 -7.36 -0.79 -2.63
N ASN A 61 -8.33 -0.88 -3.54
CA ASN A 61 -8.28 -0.20 -4.82
C ASN A 61 -9.06 1.12 -4.76
N ASN A 62 -8.73 2.06 -5.63
CA ASN A 62 -9.49 3.29 -5.83
C ASN A 62 -10.40 3.12 -7.05
N ASP A 63 -11.66 2.77 -6.83
CA ASP A 63 -12.70 2.84 -7.86
C ASP A 63 -13.41 4.20 -7.74
N PRO A 64 -13.29 5.07 -8.75
CA PRO A 64 -13.85 6.41 -8.71
C PRO A 64 -15.38 6.44 -8.74
N TYR A 65 -16.05 5.35 -9.14
CA TYR A 65 -17.50 5.28 -9.32
C TYR A 65 -18.25 4.77 -8.09
N ALA A 66 -17.54 4.27 -7.08
CA ALA A 66 -18.18 3.78 -5.87
C ALA A 66 -18.74 4.92 -5.01
N PRO A 67 -19.88 4.68 -4.30
CA PRO A 67 -20.50 5.68 -3.45
C PRO A 67 -19.57 6.05 -2.29
N ALA A 68 -19.55 7.33 -1.93
CA ALA A 68 -18.78 7.81 -0.79
C ALA A 68 -19.34 7.22 0.53
N VAL A 69 -18.46 6.86 1.45
CA VAL A 69 -18.86 6.45 2.80
C VAL A 69 -19.42 7.67 3.53
N PRO A 70 -20.64 7.59 4.12
CA PRO A 70 -21.19 8.67 4.92
C PRO A 70 -20.31 9.02 6.12
N GLU A 71 -20.24 10.29 6.49
CA GLU A 71 -19.40 10.73 7.61
C GLU A 71 -19.77 10.04 8.94
N ALA A 72 -21.05 9.77 9.17
CA ALA A 72 -21.54 9.04 10.34
C ALA A 72 -20.94 7.62 10.44
N ASP A 73 -20.74 6.95 9.30
CA ASP A 73 -20.16 5.61 9.26
C ASP A 73 -18.64 5.64 9.45
N LEU A 74 -17.96 6.67 8.94
CA LEU A 74 -16.51 6.86 9.15
C LEU A 74 -16.14 7.02 10.62
N ARG A 75 -16.98 7.71 11.41
CA ARG A 75 -16.76 7.89 12.86
C ARG A 75 -16.75 6.58 13.66
N ARG A 76 -17.26 5.50 13.07
CA ARG A 76 -17.24 4.16 13.67
C ARG A 76 -15.94 3.41 13.40
N VAL A 77 -15.13 3.87 12.46
CA VAL A 77 -13.88 3.23 12.07
C VAL A 77 -12.73 3.84 12.87
N LYS A 78 -12.06 3.02 13.67
CA LYS A 78 -10.82 3.37 14.36
C LYS A 78 -9.64 2.73 13.64
N LEU A 79 -8.67 3.54 13.23
CA LEU A 79 -7.40 3.05 12.69
C LEU A 79 -6.41 2.80 13.81
N THR A 80 -5.68 1.70 13.71
CA THR A 80 -4.63 1.27 14.66
C THR A 80 -3.43 0.73 13.90
N ASP A 81 -2.25 0.79 14.51
CA ASP A 81 -0.99 0.25 13.95
C ASP A 81 -0.68 0.73 12.52
N VAL A 82 -1.04 1.97 12.18
CA VAL A 82 -0.82 2.51 10.82
C VAL A 82 0.67 2.75 10.55
N ALA A 83 1.17 2.23 9.43
CA ALA A 83 2.58 2.22 9.07
C ALA A 83 2.78 2.49 7.58
N PHE A 84 3.79 3.29 7.28
CA PHE A 84 4.37 3.36 5.94
C PHE A 84 5.47 2.31 5.79
N GLY A 85 5.38 1.56 4.71
CA GLY A 85 6.32 0.54 4.30
C GLY A 85 7.20 0.99 3.14
N PRO A 86 8.19 0.18 2.79
CA PRO A 86 9.04 0.43 1.62
C PRO A 86 8.19 0.50 0.34
N ARG A 87 8.69 1.18 -0.69
CA ARG A 87 8.03 1.26 -2.02
C ARG A 87 6.61 1.83 -2.01
N GLY A 88 6.29 2.73 -1.07
CA GLY A 88 5.00 3.42 -1.11
C GLY A 88 3.84 2.55 -0.62
N TYR A 89 4.05 1.63 0.33
CA TYR A 89 2.93 0.90 0.93
C TYR A 89 2.44 1.59 2.19
N PHE A 90 1.13 1.75 2.33
CA PHE A 90 0.49 2.21 3.55
C PHE A 90 -0.37 1.07 4.11
N CYS A 91 0.01 0.55 5.28
CA CYS A 91 -0.70 -0.54 5.95
C CYS A 91 -1.26 -0.08 7.29
N GLY A 92 -2.28 -0.78 7.77
CA GLY A 92 -2.86 -0.53 9.08
C GLY A 92 -3.91 -1.57 9.43
N LYS A 93 -4.51 -1.40 10.60
CA LYS A 93 -5.70 -2.15 11.01
C LYS A 93 -6.87 -1.20 11.22
N ALA A 94 -8.02 -1.54 10.66
CA ALA A 94 -9.29 -0.86 10.88
C ALA A 94 -10.17 -1.67 11.84
N VAL A 95 -10.71 -1.02 12.86
CA VAL A 95 -11.68 -1.60 13.80
C VAL A 95 -12.99 -0.84 13.65
N VAL A 96 -14.07 -1.54 13.35
CA VAL A 96 -15.39 -0.93 13.18
C VAL A 96 -16.26 -1.21 14.40
N SER A 97 -16.76 -0.14 15.03
CA SER A 97 -17.71 -0.24 16.12
C SER A 97 -19.16 -0.42 15.62
N GLY A 98 -19.98 -1.11 16.42
CA GLY A 98 -21.36 -1.43 16.07
C GLY A 98 -21.49 -2.73 15.25
N ASN A 99 -22.66 -2.93 14.66
CA ASN A 99 -23.04 -4.23 14.05
C ASN A 99 -23.19 -4.19 12.52
N LYS A 100 -22.98 -3.02 11.89
CA LYS A 100 -23.10 -2.87 10.43
C LYS A 100 -21.72 -2.64 9.81
N PRO A 101 -21.43 -3.24 8.64
CA PRO A 101 -20.18 -2.95 7.93
C PRO A 101 -20.10 -1.49 7.49
N VAL A 102 -18.88 -1.03 7.25
CA VAL A 102 -18.59 0.26 6.60
C VAL A 102 -18.08 -0.04 5.20
N THR A 103 -18.92 0.22 4.20
CA THR A 103 -18.63 -0.08 2.79
C THR A 103 -18.79 1.18 1.95
N GLY A 104 -17.85 1.41 1.04
CA GLY A 104 -17.88 2.53 0.10
C GLY A 104 -16.50 3.12 -0.14
N ARG A 105 -16.48 4.31 -0.73
CA ARG A 105 -15.26 5.04 -1.06
C ARG A 105 -14.93 6.05 0.05
N LEU A 106 -13.71 6.01 0.56
CA LEU A 106 -13.21 6.96 1.57
C LEU A 106 -11.81 7.45 1.24
N ALA A 107 -11.34 8.45 1.98
CA ALA A 107 -9.97 8.95 1.89
C ALA A 107 -9.24 8.83 3.23
N PHE A 108 -8.00 8.33 3.20
CA PHE A 108 -7.05 8.48 4.30
C PHE A 108 -6.31 9.80 4.14
N LEU A 109 -6.61 10.76 5.01
CA LEU A 109 -5.87 12.02 5.10
C LEU A 109 -4.66 11.82 6.00
N ILE A 110 -3.46 11.99 5.45
CA ILE A 110 -2.20 11.84 6.18
C ILE A 110 -1.68 13.23 6.51
N ASN A 111 -1.70 13.57 7.78
CA ASN A 111 -1.18 14.82 8.31
C ASN A 111 0.23 14.58 8.86
N VAL A 112 1.25 15.19 8.24
CA VAL A 112 2.65 15.07 8.66
C VAL A 112 3.05 16.33 9.43
N ALA A 113 3.65 16.12 10.61
CA ALA A 113 4.17 17.16 11.47
C ALA A 113 5.67 16.94 11.70
N ASP A 114 6.44 18.01 11.54
CA ASP A 114 7.86 18.03 11.86
C ASP A 114 8.02 18.00 13.39
N ILE A 115 8.80 17.03 13.89
CA ILE A 115 9.01 16.83 15.33
C ILE A 115 9.78 18.01 15.95
N LYS A 116 10.72 18.61 15.21
CA LYS A 116 11.59 19.68 15.72
C LYS A 116 10.87 21.02 15.78
N SER A 117 10.11 21.35 14.75
CA SER A 117 9.40 22.64 14.70
C SER A 117 8.00 22.59 15.33
N GLY A 118 7.41 21.40 15.49
CA GLY A 118 6.03 21.21 15.94
C GLY A 118 4.99 21.83 15.00
N LYS A 119 5.43 22.46 13.91
CA LYS A 119 4.59 23.09 12.90
C LYS A 119 4.16 22.02 11.91
N ARG A 120 2.88 22.07 11.52
CA ARG A 120 2.37 21.28 10.41
C ARG A 120 3.14 21.69 9.17
N ARG A 121 3.82 20.73 8.54
CA ARG A 121 4.40 20.94 7.21
C ARG A 121 3.35 20.50 6.21
N VAL A 122 2.69 21.48 5.58
CA VAL A 122 1.90 21.21 4.38
C VAL A 122 2.90 20.96 3.27
N ILE A 123 3.28 19.70 3.07
CA ILE A 123 3.97 19.30 1.84
C ILE A 123 2.88 19.32 0.76
N GLU A 124 3.15 19.84 -0.44
CA GLU A 124 2.20 19.86 -1.58
C GLU A 124 1.61 18.47 -1.92
N SER A 125 2.16 17.40 -1.33
CA SER A 125 1.71 16.02 -1.36
C SER A 125 0.91 15.56 -0.13
N GLU A 126 0.28 16.44 0.67
CA GLU A 126 -0.83 16.07 1.59
C GLU A 126 -1.97 15.45 0.76
N ARG A 127 -1.79 14.17 0.39
CA ARG A 127 -2.65 13.43 -0.52
C ARG A 127 -3.59 12.59 0.33
N ALA A 128 -4.87 12.86 0.14
CA ALA A 128 -5.92 11.93 0.51
C ALA A 128 -5.74 10.63 -0.30
N LEU A 129 -5.40 9.52 0.36
CA LEU A 129 -5.40 8.21 -0.27
C LEU A 129 -6.82 7.71 -0.39
N ARG A 130 -7.38 7.86 -1.58
CA ARG A 130 -8.74 7.43 -1.89
C ARG A 130 -8.74 5.93 -2.14
N CYS A 131 -9.67 5.23 -1.52
CA CYS A 131 -9.82 3.80 -1.72
C CYS A 131 -11.25 3.37 -1.41
N ASN A 132 -11.55 2.15 -1.86
CA ASN A 132 -12.78 1.44 -1.59
C ASN A 132 -12.54 0.50 -0.44
N VAL A 133 -13.45 0.54 0.52
CA VAL A 133 -13.38 -0.28 1.71
C VAL A 133 -14.65 -1.11 1.84
N SER A 134 -14.50 -2.26 2.49
CA SER A 134 -15.61 -3.01 3.08
C SER A 134 -15.13 -3.58 4.40
N PHE A 135 -15.13 -2.73 5.42
CA PHE A 135 -14.72 -3.12 6.75
C PHE A 135 -15.91 -3.74 7.49
N GLN A 136 -15.75 -5.00 7.89
CA GLN A 136 -16.67 -5.73 8.74
C GLN A 136 -16.65 -5.22 10.20
N PRO A 137 -17.76 -5.33 10.95
CA PRO A 137 -17.79 -5.00 12.37
C PRO A 137 -16.95 -5.96 13.22
N GLY A 138 -16.47 -5.46 14.37
CA GLY A 138 -15.84 -6.30 15.39
C GLY A 138 -14.31 -6.36 15.30
N ALA A 139 -13.77 -7.44 14.73
CA ALA A 139 -12.34 -7.71 14.78
C ALA A 139 -11.50 -6.71 13.96
N PRO A 140 -10.24 -6.42 14.37
CA PRO A 140 -9.33 -5.61 13.58
C PRO A 140 -9.06 -6.23 12.21
N GLN A 141 -9.32 -5.45 11.15
CA GLN A 141 -9.06 -5.85 9.76
C GLN A 141 -7.81 -5.17 9.25
N THR A 142 -6.84 -5.97 8.85
CA THR A 142 -5.61 -5.47 8.22
C THR A 142 -5.91 -5.03 6.79
N PHE A 143 -5.37 -3.90 6.39
CA PHE A 143 -5.46 -3.41 5.01
C PHE A 143 -4.10 -2.94 4.52
N VAL A 144 -3.97 -2.85 3.19
CA VAL A 144 -2.84 -2.22 2.51
C VAL A 144 -3.35 -1.34 1.38
N VAL A 145 -2.72 -0.18 1.21
CA VAL A 145 -2.93 0.76 0.12
C VAL A 145 -1.57 1.00 -0.54
N HIS A 146 -1.51 0.92 -1.88
CA HIS A 146 -0.35 1.41 -2.62
C HIS A 146 -0.46 2.92 -2.80
N THR A 147 0.61 3.64 -2.53
CA THR A 147 0.69 5.09 -2.58
C THR A 147 1.98 5.56 -3.22
N ASP A 148 1.85 6.49 -4.18
CA ASP A 148 2.98 7.21 -4.77
C ASP A 148 3.34 8.46 -3.95
N MET A 149 2.90 8.54 -2.70
CA MET A 149 3.28 9.62 -1.79
C MET A 149 4.73 9.48 -1.34
N THR A 150 5.39 10.63 -1.17
CA THR A 150 6.64 10.70 -0.43
C THR A 150 6.43 10.16 0.99
N LEU A 151 7.23 9.18 1.37
CA LEU A 151 7.14 8.56 2.70
C LEU A 151 7.60 9.55 3.78
N PRO A 152 6.94 9.60 4.95
CA PRO A 152 7.44 10.35 6.09
C PRO A 152 8.83 9.84 6.50
N THR A 153 9.72 10.77 6.81
CA THR A 153 11.07 10.51 7.34
C THR A 153 11.01 10.10 8.82
N MET A 154 12.13 9.55 9.33
CA MET A 154 12.23 9.11 10.74
C MET A 154 12.13 10.28 11.75
N GLU A 155 12.34 11.52 11.30
CA GLU A 155 12.23 12.73 12.12
C GLU A 155 10.81 13.35 12.10
N GLU A 156 9.85 12.70 11.45
CA GLU A 156 8.49 13.20 11.29
C GLU A 156 7.47 12.34 12.05
N LYS A 157 6.50 13.00 12.69
CA LYS A 157 5.30 12.34 13.23
C LYS A 157 4.18 12.48 12.23
N TYR A 158 3.40 11.44 12.02
CA TYR A 158 2.20 11.51 11.18
C TYR A 158 0.96 11.04 11.92
N ARG A 159 -0.18 11.65 11.60
CA ARG A 159 -1.51 11.23 12.02
C ARG A 159 -2.33 10.92 10.77
N VAL A 160 -3.08 9.82 10.82
CA VAL A 160 -3.99 9.46 9.74
C VAL A 160 -5.42 9.64 10.20
N GLU A 161 -6.22 10.32 9.39
CA GLU A 161 -7.63 10.58 9.61
C GLU A 161 -8.45 10.05 8.44
N LEU A 162 -9.67 9.58 8.73
CA LEU A 162 -10.60 9.13 7.70
C LEU A 162 -11.54 10.28 7.35
N VAL A 163 -11.63 10.60 6.06
CA VAL A 163 -12.50 11.66 5.56
C VAL A 163 -13.37 11.16 4.39
N PRO A 164 -14.60 11.69 4.22
CA PRO A 164 -15.40 11.41 3.04
C PRO A 164 -14.67 11.89 1.77
N VAL A 165 -14.87 11.17 0.67
CA VAL A 165 -14.44 11.67 -0.65
C VAL A 165 -15.42 12.76 -1.10
N ARG A 166 -14.89 13.94 -1.45
CA ARG A 166 -15.63 15.04 -2.07
C ARG A 166 -15.46 15.02 -3.58
#